data_AF-A0A172TR87-F1
#
_entry.id   AF-A0A172TR87-F1
#
_cell.length_a   1.000
_cell.length_b   1.000
_cell.length_c   1.000
_cell.angle_alpha   90.00
_cell.angle_beta   90.00
_cell.angle_gamma   90.00
#
_symmetry.space_group_name_H-M   'P 1'
#
loop_
_entity.id
_entity.type
_entity.pdbx_description
1 polymer ?
#
loop_
_entity_poly.entity_id
_entity_poly.type
_entity_poly.pdbx_seq_one_letter_code
_entity_poly.pdbx_strand_id
1 'polypeptide(L)' 'MEIYKAILADVLDNQNLQEHLDNVEGSIAEVDDLIATAKQNGQKTEGYETFKNELYFLKYQILERL' A
#
# COMPACT_ATOMS: atom_id res chain seq x y z
N MET A 1 11.07 -1.57 -4.69
CA MET A 1 10.55 -1.76 -6.06
C MET A 1 10.34 -3.24 -6.39
N GLU A 2 11.22 -4.16 -5.97
CA GLU A 2 11.04 -5.61 -6.21
C GLU A 2 9.90 -6.25 -5.38
N ILE A 3 9.71 -5.85 -4.12
CA ILE A 3 8.65 -6.40 -3.25
C ILE A 3 7.24 -6.09 -3.78
N TYR A 4 7.01 -4.85 -4.24
CA TYR A 4 5.71 -4.47 -4.84
C TYR A 4 5.38 -5.29 -6.08
N LYS A 5 6.39 -5.58 -6.93
CA LYS A 5 6.20 -6.40 -8.13
C LYS A 5 5.87 -7.86 -7.78
N ALA A 6 6.51 -8.41 -6.74
CA ALA A 6 6.23 -9.76 -6.28
C ALA A 6 4.78 -9.88 -5.76
N ILE A 7 4.36 -8.97 -4.89
CA ILE A 7 2.97 -8.95 -4.39
C ILE A 7 1.97 -8.75 -5.53
N LEU A 8 2.27 -7.84 -6.47
CA LEU A 8 1.39 -7.63 -7.62
C LEU A 8 1.28 -8.89 -8.49
N ALA A 9 2.36 -9.65 -8.70
CA ALA A 9 2.32 -10.91 -9.43
C ALA A 9 1.44 -11.95 -8.72
N ASP A 10 1.63 -12.14 -7.41
CA ASP A 10 0.82 -13.06 -6.60
C ASP A 10 -0.66 -12.69 -6.65
N VAL A 11 -0.99 -11.39 -6.57
CA VAL A 11 -2.36 -10.88 -6.69
C VAL A 11 -2.93 -11.13 -8.09
N LEU A 12 -2.15 -10.91 -9.15
CA LEU A 12 -2.59 -11.17 -10.52
C LEU A 12 -2.88 -12.67 -10.77
N ASP A 13 -2.17 -13.55 -10.06
CA ASP A 13 -2.34 -15.00 -10.10
C ASP A 13 -3.37 -15.52 -9.07
N ASN A 14 -4.11 -14.64 -8.39
CA ASN A 14 -5.12 -14.93 -7.36
C ASN A 14 -4.59 -15.72 -6.15
N GLN A 15 -3.32 -15.54 -5.79
CA GLN A 15 -2.69 -16.19 -4.65
C GLN A 15 -2.71 -15.29 -3.41
N ASN A 16 -2.91 -15.90 -2.24
CA ASN A 16 -2.81 -15.27 -0.91
C ASN A 16 -3.55 -13.92 -0.79
N LEU A 17 -4.67 -13.76 -1.51
CA LEU A 17 -5.36 -12.47 -1.66
C LEU A 17 -5.73 -11.83 -0.31
N GLN A 18 -6.24 -12.62 0.64
CA GLN A 18 -6.60 -12.10 1.96
C GLN A 18 -5.36 -11.65 2.76
N GLU A 19 -4.27 -12.43 2.74
CA GLU A 19 -3.03 -12.06 3.43
C GLU A 19 -2.42 -10.79 2.82
N HIS A 20 -2.42 -10.66 1.50
CA HIS A 20 -1.97 -9.44 0.83
C HIS A 20 -2.89 -8.25 1.15
N LEU A 21 -4.21 -8.46 1.25
CA LEU A 21 -5.13 -7.40 1.66
C LEU A 21 -4.78 -6.89 3.06
N ASP A 22 -4.63 -7.79 4.04
CA ASP A 22 -4.30 -7.44 5.41
C ASP A 22 -2.95 -6.68 5.50
N ASN A 23 -1.95 -7.16 4.75
CA ASN A 23 -0.63 -6.51 4.68
C ASN A 23 -0.69 -5.10 4.04
N VAL A 24 -1.48 -4.94 2.98
CA VAL A 24 -1.67 -3.64 2.31
C VAL A 24 -2.41 -2.67 3.22
N GLU A 25 -3.44 -3.12 3.93
CA GLU A 25 -4.16 -2.29 4.90
C GLU A 25 -3.26 -1.83 6.05
N GLY A 26 -2.43 -2.74 6.59
CA GLY A 26 -1.42 -2.38 7.60
C GLY A 26 -0.42 -1.33 7.08
N SER A 27 0.10 -1.53 5.86
CA SER A 27 1.03 -0.58 5.23
C SER A 27 0.41 0.80 5.00
N ILE A 28 -0.88 0.86 4.64
CA ILE A 28 -1.60 2.14 4.48
C ILE A 28 -1.66 2.89 5.81
N ALA A 29 -1.95 2.20 6.91
CA ALA A 29 -1.99 2.81 8.24
C ALA A 29 -0.61 3.35 8.67
N GLU A 30 0.46 2.59 8.45
CA GLU A 30 1.83 3.03 8.72
C GLU A 30 2.22 4.29 7.91
N VAL A 31 1.83 4.33 6.63
CA VAL A 31 2.08 5.50 5.78
C VAL A 31 1.29 6.72 6.25
N ASP A 32 0.08 6.54 6.76
CA ASP A 32 -0.69 7.63 7.35
C ASP A 32 -0.01 8.24 8.58
N ASP A 33 0.55 7.41 9.45
CA ASP A 33 1.32 7.87 10.61
C ASP A 33 2.60 8.63 10.19
N LEU A 34 3.28 8.16 9.14
CA LEU A 34 4.44 8.84 8.56
C LEU A 34 4.06 10.20 7.97
N ILE A 35 2.95 10.29 7.24
CA ILE A 35 2.42 11.54 6.68
C ILE A 35 2.06 12.51 7.81
N ALA A 36 1.38 12.03 8.86
CA ALA A 36 1.01 12.84 10.02
C ALA A 36 2.25 13.41 10.72
N THR A 37 3.25 12.57 10.95
CA THR A 37 4.53 12.97 11.56
C THR A 37 5.28 13.98 10.70
N ALA A 38 5.36 13.76 9.39
CA ALA A 38 6.00 14.69 8.46
C ALA A 38 5.29 16.05 8.45
N LYS A 39 3.96 16.08 8.46
CA LYS A 39 3.17 17.31 8.55
C LYS A 39 3.43 18.08 9.85
N GLN A 40 3.46 17.37 10.99
CA GLN A 40 3.78 17.99 12.29
C GLN A 40 5.18 18.61 12.30
N ASN A 41 6.14 17.99 11.61
CA ASN A 41 7.52 18.47 11.52
C ASN A 41 7.75 19.50 10.39
N GLY A 42 6.71 19.89 9.65
CA GLY A 42 6.83 20.81 8.50
C GLY A 42 7.63 20.21 7.32
N GLN A 43 7.71 18.89 7.23
CA GLN A 43 8.38 18.17 6.16
C GLN A 43 7.43 17.92 4.98
N LYS A 44 7.99 17.72 3.79
CA LYS A 44 7.22 17.37 2.59
C LYS A 44 6.66 15.95 2.69
N THR A 45 5.45 15.74 2.16
CA THR A 45 4.74 14.44 2.18
C THR A 45 4.53 13.81 0.81
N GLU A 46 4.90 14.48 -0.29
CA GLU A 46 4.61 14.07 -1.68
C GLU A 46 5.01 12.61 -1.97
N GLY A 47 6.16 12.16 -1.44
CA GLY A 47 6.63 10.78 -1.59
C GLY A 47 5.76 9.76 -0.87
N TYR A 48 5.36 10.06 0.37
CA TYR A 48 4.47 9.19 1.15
C TYR A 48 3.05 9.17 0.57
N GLU A 49 2.55 10.30 0.10
CA GLU A 49 1.23 10.40 -0.53
C GLU A 49 1.18 9.62 -1.85
N THR A 50 2.26 9.69 -2.66
CA THR A 50 2.39 8.87 -3.88
C THR A 50 2.38 7.39 -3.54
N PHE A 51 3.18 6.98 -2.56
CA PHE A 51 3.23 5.57 -2.13
C PHE A 51 1.89 5.09 -1.57
N LYS A 52 1.17 5.92 -0.81
CA LYS A 52 -0.18 5.61 -0.31
C LYS A 52 -1.15 5.34 -1.46
N ASN A 53 -1.09 6.12 -2.54
CA ASN A 53 -1.93 5.91 -3.71
C ASN A 53 -1.60 4.58 -4.42
N GLU A 54 -0.33 4.18 -4.50
CA GLU A 54 0.07 2.87 -5.03
C GLU A 54 -0.49 1.73 -4.17
N LEU A 55 -0.47 1.86 -2.84
CA LEU A 55 -1.07 0.88 -1.93
C LEU A 55 -2.59 0.78 -2.11
N TYR A 56 -3.30 1.91 -2.28
CA TYR A 56 -4.74 1.88 -2.57
C TYR A 56 -5.06 1.23 -3.91
N PHE A 57 -4.22 1.46 -4.93
CA PHE A 57 -4.38 0.77 -6.22
C PHE A 57 -4.23 -0.74 -6.06
N LEU A 58 -3.22 -1.19 -5.30
CA LEU A 58 -3.02 -2.61 -5.02
C LEU A 58 -4.19 -3.21 -4.22
N LYS A 59 -4.68 -2.50 -3.20
CA LYS A 59 -5.89 -2.87 -2.44
C LYS A 59 -7.09 -3.08 -3.37
N TYR A 60 -7.32 -2.15 -4.29
CA TYR A 60 -8.39 -2.27 -5.27
C TYR A 60 -8.22 -3.52 -6.16
N GLN A 61 -7.02 -3.77 -6.68
CA GLN A 61 -6.75 -4.96 -7.49
C GLN A 61 -7.02 -6.27 -6.75
N ILE A 62 -6.72 -6.33 -5.44
CA ILE A 62 -7.00 -7.49 -4.59
C ILE A 62 -8.51 -7.68 -4.39
N LEU A 63 -9.22 -6.61 -4.04
CA LEU A 63 -10.66 -6.66 -3.77
C LEU A 63 -11.49 -7.06 -5.00
N GLU A 64 -11.09 -6.66 -6.21
CA GLU A 64 -11.76 -7.09 -7.46
C GLU A 64 -11.62 -8.60 -7.75
N ARG A 65 -10.77 -9.32 -7.00
CA ARG A 65 -10.46 -10.74 -7.20
C ARG A 65 -10.96 -11.65 -6.08
N LEU A 66 -11.48 -11.08 -5.00
CA LEU A 66 -12.14 -11.80 -3.90
C LEU A 66 -13.60 -12.09 -4.25
#